data_AF-A0A6I1QVA1-F1
#
_entry.id   AF-A0A6I1QVA1-F1
#
_cell.length_a   1.000
_cell.length_b   1.000
_cell.length_c   1.000
_cell.angle_alpha   90.00
_cell.angle_beta   90.00
_cell.angle_gamma   90.00
#
_symmetry.space_group_name_H-M   'P 1'
#
loop_
_entity.id
_entity.type
_entity.pdbx_description
1 polymer ?
#
loop_
_entity_poly.entity_id
_entity_poly.type
_entity_poly.pdbx_seq_one_letter_code
_entity_poly.pdbx_strand_id
1 'polypeptide(L)'
;MSELTELRKKLAMSSRMLFNAELVDYSGHISARIPGTDHFFILPHPVSRAIVVAEDLVVADLDGNLIEGKYRAPSEVFMHSRAFKARSDIQSVAHLHNHMIATLSMVDKPFYPASSNPGAFFGPGALPVYMDPALIHTIEQGDAVAQKLGKGDAVMLRGHGSMVVGQSIEWVFAACVDLEEAASRYYKASLLGPVRVYNEDETQRVMKGRRKDSVVQKIWDHNAAKTKLAGLMDGI
;
A
#
# COMPACT_ATOMS: atom_id res chain seq x y z
N MET A 1 -8.55 -16.20 -20.53
CA MET A 1 -7.48 -16.25 -19.51
C MET A 1 -8.13 -16.64 -18.19
N SER A 2 -7.49 -17.41 -17.30
CA SER A 2 -8.09 -17.72 -16.01
C SER A 2 -8.09 -16.48 -15.11
N GLU A 3 -9.02 -16.42 -14.14
CA GLU A 3 -9.12 -15.32 -13.17
C GLU A 3 -7.79 -15.09 -12.40
N LEU A 4 -7.07 -16.17 -12.08
CA LEU A 4 -5.77 -16.11 -11.42
C LEU A 4 -4.69 -15.49 -12.31
N THR A 5 -4.72 -15.74 -13.63
CA THR A 5 -3.77 -15.10 -14.55
C THR A 5 -3.99 -13.59 -14.61
N GLU A 6 -5.25 -13.13 -14.66
CA GLU A 6 -5.57 -11.70 -14.65
C GLU A 6 -5.16 -11.04 -13.32
N LEU A 7 -5.35 -11.73 -12.18
CA LEU A 7 -4.92 -11.24 -10.88
C LEU A 7 -3.39 -11.05 -10.81
N ARG A 8 -2.62 -12.03 -11.31
CA ARG A 8 -1.16 -11.95 -11.39
C ARG A 8 -0.69 -10.78 -12.26
N LYS A 9 -1.27 -10.64 -13.46
CA LYS A 9 -0.96 -9.53 -14.38
C LYS A 9 -1.24 -8.18 -13.76
N LYS A 10 -2.42 -8.03 -13.14
CA LYS A 10 -2.81 -6.81 -12.44
C LYS A 10 -1.86 -6.46 -11.29
N LEU A 11 -1.40 -7.45 -10.53
CA LEU A 11 -0.44 -7.23 -9.45
C LEU A 11 0.93 -6.77 -9.97
N ALA A 12 1.43 -7.40 -11.05
CA ALA A 12 2.66 -6.97 -11.71
C ALA A 12 2.53 -5.54 -12.28
N MET A 13 1.41 -5.21 -12.93
CA MET A 13 1.08 -3.86 -13.37
C MET A 13 1.12 -2.86 -12.21
N SER A 14 0.48 -3.20 -11.08
CA SER A 14 0.43 -2.33 -9.91
C SER A 14 1.82 -2.04 -9.35
N SER A 15 2.70 -3.04 -9.27
CA SER A 15 4.11 -2.84 -8.87
C SER A 15 4.81 -1.80 -9.75
N ARG A 16 4.68 -1.92 -11.07
CA ARG A 16 5.32 -0.98 -12.00
C ARG A 16 4.71 0.42 -11.92
N MET A 17 3.40 0.51 -11.69
CA MET A 17 2.72 1.79 -11.45
C MET A 17 3.19 2.43 -10.14
N LEU A 18 3.34 1.66 -9.05
CA LEU A 18 3.87 2.17 -7.78
C LEU A 18 5.30 2.70 -7.95
N PHE A 19 6.12 1.98 -8.73
CA PHE A 19 7.48 2.41 -9.06
C PHE A 19 7.46 3.73 -9.85
N ASN A 20 6.64 3.83 -10.89
CA ASN A 20 6.49 5.06 -11.70
C ASN A 20 5.81 6.23 -10.95
N ALA A 21 5.15 5.94 -9.83
CA ALA A 21 4.61 6.92 -8.90
C ALA A 21 5.60 7.30 -7.80
N GLU A 22 6.83 6.75 -7.82
CA GLU A 22 7.89 6.98 -6.83
C GLU A 22 7.47 6.61 -5.39
N LEU A 23 6.56 5.64 -5.26
CA LEU A 23 6.08 5.14 -3.96
C LEU A 23 6.85 3.91 -3.47
N VAL A 24 7.56 3.25 -4.37
CA VAL A 24 8.47 2.13 -4.13
C VAL A 24 9.74 2.35 -4.93
N ASP A 25 10.85 1.77 -4.48
CA ASP A 25 12.16 1.91 -5.10
C ASP A 25 12.72 0.53 -5.52
N TYR A 26 13.96 0.20 -5.15
CA TYR A 26 14.51 -1.14 -5.27
C TYR A 26 13.83 -2.16 -4.32
N SER A 27 13.07 -1.66 -3.34
CA SER A 27 12.31 -2.37 -2.33
C SER A 27 10.87 -1.81 -2.25
N GLY A 28 10.07 -2.32 -1.31
CA GLY A 28 8.62 -2.18 -1.30
C GLY A 28 7.96 -3.31 -2.09
N HIS A 29 6.72 -3.66 -1.73
CA HIS A 29 6.02 -4.80 -2.31
C HIS A 29 4.52 -4.61 -2.25
N ILE A 30 3.82 -5.20 -3.22
CA ILE A 30 2.37 -5.35 -3.19
C ILE A 30 2.02 -6.84 -3.31
N SER A 31 1.00 -7.27 -2.58
CA SER A 31 0.47 -8.62 -2.59
C SER A 31 -1.04 -8.64 -2.86
N ALA A 32 -1.55 -9.78 -3.31
CA ALA A 32 -2.97 -10.02 -3.47
C ALA A 32 -3.36 -11.41 -2.99
N ARG A 33 -4.42 -11.50 -2.19
CA ARG A 33 -4.97 -12.77 -1.71
C ARG A 33 -5.43 -13.62 -2.90
N ILE A 34 -5.17 -14.92 -2.85
CA ILE A 34 -5.69 -15.88 -3.83
C ILE A 34 -7.10 -16.30 -3.39
N PRO A 35 -8.14 -16.02 -4.19
CA PRO A 35 -9.53 -16.30 -3.81
C PRO A 35 -9.75 -17.75 -3.42
N GLY A 36 -10.49 -17.98 -2.33
CA GLY A 36 -10.84 -19.32 -1.84
C GLY A 36 -9.69 -20.11 -1.19
N THR A 37 -8.56 -19.47 -0.86
CA THR A 37 -7.40 -20.13 -0.25
C THR A 37 -6.78 -19.28 0.87
N ASP A 38 -5.88 -19.89 1.65
CA ASP A 38 -5.02 -19.21 2.63
C ASP A 38 -3.66 -18.81 2.04
N HIS A 39 -3.63 -18.53 0.74
CA HIS A 39 -2.42 -18.12 0.02
C HIS A 39 -2.57 -16.73 -0.58
N PHE A 40 -1.45 -16.12 -0.94
CA PHE A 40 -1.40 -14.84 -1.65
C PHE A 40 -0.24 -14.79 -2.64
N PHE A 41 -0.42 -14.01 -3.71
CA PHE A 41 0.67 -13.62 -4.59
C PHE A 41 1.44 -12.45 -3.98
N ILE A 42 2.76 -12.45 -4.10
CA ILE A 42 3.62 -11.34 -3.73
C ILE A 42 4.77 -11.19 -4.73
N LEU A 43 5.29 -9.97 -4.86
CA LEU A 43 6.48 -9.71 -5.67
C LEU A 43 7.68 -10.50 -5.13
N PRO A 44 8.51 -11.09 -6.01
CA PRO A 44 9.70 -11.80 -5.57
C PRO A 44 10.77 -10.82 -5.06
N HIS A 45 11.68 -11.30 -4.21
CA HIS A 45 12.78 -10.47 -3.71
C HIS A 45 13.73 -9.97 -4.82
N PRO A 46 14.28 -10.81 -5.73
CA PRO A 46 15.38 -10.38 -6.60
C PRO A 46 14.97 -9.52 -7.82
N VAL A 47 13.67 -9.45 -8.15
CA VAL A 47 13.23 -8.78 -9.39
C VAL A 47 12.87 -7.33 -9.11
N SER A 48 13.40 -6.42 -9.91
CA SER A 48 13.09 -4.98 -9.80
C SER A 48 11.61 -4.71 -10.01
N ARG A 49 11.06 -3.80 -9.19
CA ARG A 49 9.67 -3.33 -9.25
C ARG A 49 9.30 -2.67 -10.56
N ALA A 50 10.31 -2.18 -11.29
CA ALA A 50 10.17 -1.53 -12.58
C ALA A 50 9.89 -2.50 -13.74
N ILE A 51 10.27 -3.78 -13.62
CA ILE A 51 10.23 -4.74 -14.74
C ILE A 51 9.54 -6.07 -14.39
N VAL A 52 9.09 -6.26 -13.16
CA VAL A 52 8.43 -7.50 -12.72
C VAL A 52 7.26 -7.88 -13.64
N VAL A 53 7.14 -9.16 -13.99
CA VAL A 53 6.02 -9.73 -14.77
C VAL A 53 5.21 -10.72 -13.95
N ALA A 54 4.06 -11.15 -14.48
CA ALA A 54 3.14 -12.08 -13.80
C ALA A 54 3.80 -13.43 -13.43
N GLU A 55 4.72 -13.91 -14.27
CA GLU A 55 5.48 -15.16 -14.12
C GLU A 55 6.60 -15.07 -13.09
N ASP A 56 6.95 -13.86 -12.65
CA ASP A 56 7.94 -13.66 -11.59
C ASP A 56 7.33 -13.74 -10.19
N LEU A 57 6.00 -13.56 -10.09
CA LEU A 57 5.28 -13.56 -8.82
C LEU A 57 5.36 -14.92 -8.13
N VAL A 58 5.56 -14.86 -6.81
CA VAL A 58 5.63 -16.03 -5.93
C VAL A 58 4.36 -16.14 -5.10
N VAL A 59 4.09 -17.34 -4.59
CA VAL A 59 2.96 -17.64 -3.71
C VAL A 59 3.48 -17.89 -2.30
N ALA A 60 2.87 -17.23 -1.31
CA ALA A 60 3.14 -17.48 0.10
C ALA A 60 1.84 -17.77 0.87
N ASP A 61 1.98 -18.44 2.03
CA ASP A 61 0.89 -18.70 2.97
C ASP A 61 0.77 -17.63 4.07
N LEU A 62 -0.27 -17.73 4.90
CA LEU A 62 -0.53 -16.80 6.00
C LEU A 62 0.48 -16.86 7.17
N ASP A 63 1.41 -17.81 7.15
CA ASP A 63 2.53 -17.87 8.08
C ASP A 63 3.84 -17.34 7.45
N GLY A 64 3.77 -16.89 6.19
CA GLY A 64 4.90 -16.28 5.46
C GLY A 64 5.80 -17.28 4.75
N ASN A 65 5.42 -18.56 4.69
CA ASN A 65 6.20 -19.58 4.00
C ASN A 65 6.00 -19.47 2.49
N LEU A 66 7.06 -19.69 1.72
CA LEU A 66 7.01 -19.78 0.27
C LEU A 66 6.36 -21.12 -0.14
N ILE A 67 5.28 -21.06 -0.91
CA ILE A 67 4.52 -22.22 -1.39
C ILE A 67 4.86 -22.55 -2.85
N GLU A 68 4.97 -21.52 -3.70
CA GLU A 68 5.23 -21.68 -5.13
C GLU A 68 6.06 -20.51 -5.67
N GLY A 69 6.93 -20.79 -6.65
CA GLY A 69 7.65 -19.78 -7.41
C GLY A 69 9.14 -20.07 -7.53
N LYS A 70 9.78 -19.46 -8.54
CA LYS A 70 11.21 -19.66 -8.83
C LYS A 70 12.16 -18.82 -7.96
N TYR A 71 11.61 -17.85 -7.22
CA TYR A 71 12.37 -16.89 -6.42
C TYR A 71 11.96 -16.96 -4.95
N ARG A 72 12.83 -16.43 -4.08
CA ARG A 72 12.48 -16.19 -2.68
C ARG A 72 11.47 -15.05 -2.54
N ALA A 73 10.59 -15.14 -1.55
CA ALA A 73 9.76 -14.03 -1.12
C ALA A 73 10.60 -12.90 -0.48
N PRO A 74 10.09 -11.66 -0.39
CA PRO A 74 10.73 -10.58 0.36
C PRO A 74 10.87 -10.96 1.85
N SER A 75 11.90 -10.46 2.52
CA SER A 75 12.12 -10.75 3.96
C SER A 75 10.99 -10.24 4.84
N GLU A 76 10.26 -9.22 4.38
CA GLU A 76 9.12 -8.65 5.09
C GLU A 76 7.75 -9.15 4.64
N VAL A 77 7.72 -10.36 4.06
CA VAL A 77 6.48 -11.09 3.74
C VAL A 77 5.51 -11.14 4.93
N PHE A 78 6.02 -11.09 6.16
CA PHE A 78 5.23 -11.10 7.40
C PHE A 78 4.29 -9.90 7.53
N MET A 79 4.62 -8.72 7.00
CA MET A 79 3.65 -7.61 6.98
C MET A 79 2.38 -7.98 6.19
N HIS A 80 2.57 -8.68 5.07
CA HIS A 80 1.47 -9.09 4.20
C HIS A 80 0.70 -10.29 4.81
N SER A 81 1.42 -11.35 5.21
CA SER A 81 0.79 -12.55 5.73
C SER A 81 0.00 -12.27 7.02
N ARG A 82 0.55 -11.45 7.92
CA ARG A 82 -0.11 -11.13 9.19
C ARG A 82 -1.27 -10.16 9.02
N ALA A 83 -1.22 -9.22 8.09
CA ALA A 83 -2.37 -8.41 7.72
C ALA A 83 -3.52 -9.27 7.17
N PHE A 84 -3.23 -10.19 6.23
CA PHE A 84 -4.23 -11.11 5.71
C PHE A 84 -4.80 -12.05 6.78
N LYS A 85 -3.97 -12.52 7.72
CA LYS A 85 -4.43 -13.40 8.81
C LYS A 85 -5.31 -12.66 9.81
N ALA A 86 -4.97 -11.42 10.13
CA ALA A 86 -5.72 -10.60 11.10
C ALA A 86 -7.08 -10.15 10.55
N ARG A 87 -7.21 -9.97 9.24
CA ARG A 87 -8.37 -9.34 8.59
C ARG A 87 -8.74 -10.02 7.27
N SER A 88 -9.89 -10.70 7.27
CA SER A 88 -10.43 -11.40 6.10
C SER A 88 -10.97 -10.46 5.01
N ASP A 89 -11.29 -9.20 5.36
CA ASP A 89 -11.73 -8.18 4.40
C ASP A 89 -10.60 -7.70 3.48
N ILE A 90 -9.35 -7.89 3.89
CA ILE A 90 -8.17 -7.50 3.11
C ILE A 90 -7.94 -8.49 1.96
N GLN A 91 -7.91 -7.95 0.75
CA GLN A 91 -7.62 -8.67 -0.49
C GLN A 91 -6.30 -8.23 -1.13
N SER A 92 -5.76 -7.08 -0.74
CA SER A 92 -4.42 -6.64 -1.17
C SER A 92 -3.73 -5.86 -0.05
N VAL A 93 -2.40 -5.97 -0.01
CA VAL A 93 -1.53 -5.27 0.94
C VAL A 93 -0.35 -4.69 0.18
N ALA A 94 -0.03 -3.42 0.41
CA ALA A 94 1.18 -2.77 -0.10
C ALA A 94 2.05 -2.31 1.07
N HIS A 95 3.34 -2.64 1.01
CA HIS A 95 4.39 -1.98 1.77
C HIS A 95 5.14 -1.01 0.84
N LEU A 96 5.24 0.24 1.26
CA LEU A 96 5.79 1.34 0.48
C LEU A 96 6.98 1.98 1.19
N HIS A 97 7.85 2.58 0.40
CA HIS A 97 8.97 3.43 0.84
C HIS A 97 8.67 4.91 0.55
N ASN A 98 7.42 5.32 0.71
CA ASN A 98 6.95 6.61 0.26
C ASN A 98 7.48 7.76 1.15
N HIS A 99 8.15 8.71 0.50
CA HIS A 99 9.11 9.61 1.12
C HIS A 99 8.49 10.55 2.16
N MET A 100 7.33 11.13 1.86
CA MET A 100 6.67 12.07 2.77
C MET A 100 6.09 11.37 3.99
N ILE A 101 5.59 10.14 3.85
CA ILE A 101 5.17 9.36 5.02
C ILE A 101 6.36 8.99 5.91
N ALA A 102 7.45 8.50 5.32
CA ALA A 102 8.67 8.22 6.08
C ALA A 102 9.15 9.48 6.82
N THR A 103 9.17 10.64 6.14
CA THR A 103 9.56 11.93 6.74
C THR A 103 8.65 12.34 7.90
N LEU A 104 7.32 12.30 7.72
CA LEU A 104 6.37 12.67 8.77
C LEU A 104 6.41 11.70 9.96
N SER A 105 6.78 10.44 9.74
CA SER A 105 6.90 9.45 10.83
C SER A 105 8.11 9.69 11.75
N MET A 106 9.08 10.51 11.31
CA MET A 106 10.32 10.78 12.05
C MET A 106 10.20 11.93 13.05
N VAL A 107 9.11 12.70 13.01
CA VAL A 107 8.87 13.82 13.93
C VAL A 107 7.87 13.44 15.00
N ASP A 108 8.02 14.00 16.20
CA ASP A 108 7.08 13.81 17.32
C ASP A 108 5.84 14.70 17.15
N LYS A 109 5.17 14.56 15.99
CA LYS A 109 3.92 15.24 15.65
C LYS A 109 3.00 14.28 14.92
N PRO A 110 1.71 14.20 15.29
CA PRO A 110 0.74 13.40 14.56
C PRO A 110 0.54 13.93 13.13
N PHE A 111 0.39 13.01 12.18
CA PHE A 111 -0.07 13.28 10.83
C PHE A 111 -1.57 13.00 10.75
N TYR A 112 -2.35 13.99 10.32
CA TYR A 112 -3.79 13.87 10.07
C TYR A 112 -4.05 13.89 8.57
N PRO A 113 -4.26 12.74 7.91
CA PRO A 113 -4.48 12.68 6.46
C PRO A 113 -5.68 13.51 6.01
N ALA A 114 -6.77 13.48 6.79
CA ALA A 114 -7.99 14.24 6.55
C ALA A 114 -7.84 15.75 6.80
N SER A 115 -6.80 16.37 6.25
CA SER A 115 -6.65 17.82 6.06
C SER A 115 -6.69 18.19 4.57
N SER A 116 -6.99 17.22 3.69
CA SER A 116 -7.02 17.36 2.25
C SER A 116 -8.01 16.37 1.63
N ASN A 117 -8.45 16.64 0.40
CA ASN A 117 -9.38 15.75 -0.31
C ASN A 117 -8.83 14.31 -0.49
N PRO A 118 -7.56 14.10 -0.91
CA PRO A 118 -6.96 12.76 -0.96
C PRO A 118 -6.91 12.10 0.42
N GLY A 119 -6.47 12.81 1.46
CA GLY A 119 -6.26 12.17 2.76
C GLY A 119 -7.54 11.90 3.55
N ALA A 120 -8.67 12.51 3.21
CA ALA A 120 -9.98 12.07 3.72
C ALA A 120 -10.29 10.60 3.37
N PHE A 121 -9.57 10.02 2.41
CA PHE A 121 -9.61 8.59 2.13
C PHE A 121 -9.34 7.75 3.38
N PHE A 122 -8.53 8.21 4.35
CA PHE A 122 -8.13 7.44 5.54
C PHE A 122 -9.03 7.65 6.76
N GLY A 123 -10.13 8.39 6.59
CA GLY A 123 -11.04 8.68 7.69
C GLY A 123 -10.48 9.71 8.68
N PRO A 124 -11.20 9.93 9.79
CA PRO A 124 -10.86 10.95 10.76
C PRO A 124 -9.67 10.52 11.65
N GLY A 125 -9.00 11.52 12.23
CA GLY A 125 -7.95 11.29 13.22
C GLY A 125 -6.56 11.13 12.62
N ALA A 126 -5.59 10.90 13.53
CA ALA A 126 -4.19 10.75 13.17
C ALA A 126 -3.93 9.33 12.66
N LEU A 127 -3.05 9.20 11.68
CA LEU A 127 -2.62 7.89 11.20
C LEU A 127 -1.73 7.21 12.26
N PRO A 128 -1.94 5.91 12.56
CA PRO A 128 -1.12 5.22 13.55
C PRO A 128 0.32 5.06 13.07
N VAL A 129 1.27 5.15 13.99
CA VAL A 129 2.70 4.96 13.73
C VAL A 129 3.23 3.74 14.50
N TYR A 130 3.75 2.75 13.79
CA TYR A 130 4.55 1.67 14.38
C TYR A 130 5.97 2.19 14.65
N MET A 131 6.39 2.13 15.91
CA MET A 131 7.57 2.87 16.40
C MET A 131 8.88 2.08 16.35
N ASP A 132 8.84 0.75 16.31
CA ASP A 132 10.07 -0.04 16.17
C ASP A 132 10.64 0.17 14.75
N PRO A 133 11.88 0.67 14.61
CA PRO A 133 12.47 1.01 13.31
C PRO A 133 13.10 -0.21 12.62
N ALA A 134 13.12 -1.38 13.26
CA ALA A 134 13.64 -2.59 12.66
C ALA A 134 12.77 -3.06 11.48
N LEU A 135 13.42 -3.75 10.54
CA LEU A 135 12.70 -4.46 9.47
C LEU A 135 11.79 -5.55 10.06
N ILE A 136 10.69 -5.82 9.37
CA ILE A 136 9.64 -6.73 9.84
C ILE A 136 9.92 -8.15 9.33
N HIS A 137 10.79 -8.89 10.01
CA HIS A 137 11.30 -10.19 9.56
C HIS A 137 10.73 -11.40 10.31
N THR A 138 9.75 -11.17 11.20
CA THR A 138 9.17 -12.24 12.04
C THR A 138 7.64 -12.13 12.08
N ILE A 139 7.01 -13.24 12.45
CA ILE A 139 5.56 -13.30 12.66
C ILE A 139 5.14 -12.30 13.74
N GLU A 140 5.88 -12.22 14.84
CA GLU A 140 5.58 -11.35 15.98
C GLU A 140 5.63 -9.87 15.59
N GLN A 141 6.62 -9.46 14.79
CA GLN A 141 6.70 -8.10 14.27
C GLN A 141 5.55 -7.82 13.29
N GLY A 142 5.23 -8.76 12.40
CA GLY A 142 4.09 -8.63 11.47
C GLY A 142 2.75 -8.50 12.21
N ASP A 143 2.55 -9.29 13.28
CA ASP A 143 1.37 -9.21 14.14
C ASP A 143 1.30 -7.87 14.87
N ALA A 144 2.42 -7.34 15.34
CA ALA A 144 2.48 -6.04 15.99
C ALA A 144 2.11 -4.90 15.02
N VAL A 145 2.56 -4.97 13.77
CA VAL A 145 2.18 -4.02 12.71
C VAL A 145 0.68 -4.14 12.39
N ALA A 146 0.15 -5.36 12.24
CA ALA A 146 -1.28 -5.59 12.00
C ALA A 146 -2.15 -5.11 13.18
N GLN A 147 -1.71 -5.31 14.41
CA GLN A 147 -2.37 -4.78 15.61
C GLN A 147 -2.37 -3.24 15.59
N LYS A 148 -1.26 -2.62 15.18
CA LYS A 148 -1.14 -1.16 15.11
C LYS A 148 -2.00 -0.55 14.01
N LEU A 149 -2.16 -1.24 12.88
CA LEU A 149 -3.13 -0.90 11.84
C LEU A 149 -4.57 -0.93 12.38
N GLY A 150 -4.91 -1.95 13.18
CA GLY A 150 -6.25 -2.13 13.73
C GLY A 150 -7.30 -2.23 12.62
N LYS A 151 -8.32 -1.37 12.70
CA LYS A 151 -9.41 -1.29 11.69
C LYS A 151 -9.14 -0.27 10.57
N GLY A 152 -8.02 0.46 10.64
CA GLY A 152 -7.66 1.46 9.64
C GLY A 152 -7.11 0.82 8.36
N ASP A 153 -6.92 1.63 7.33
CA ASP A 153 -6.46 1.15 6.02
C ASP A 153 -4.99 1.46 5.74
N ALA A 154 -4.32 2.21 6.63
CA ALA A 154 -2.89 2.44 6.56
C ALA A 154 -2.25 2.61 7.95
N VAL A 155 -0.98 2.26 8.03
CA VAL A 155 -0.11 2.47 9.20
C VAL A 155 1.25 2.98 8.72
N MET A 156 1.82 3.95 9.44
CA MET A 156 3.16 4.47 9.19
C MET A 156 4.19 3.60 9.92
N LEU A 157 5.34 3.39 9.32
CA LEU A 157 6.49 2.71 9.92
C LEU A 157 7.59 3.75 10.14
N ARG A 158 7.98 3.98 11.41
CA ARG A 158 8.88 5.08 11.78
C ARG A 158 10.20 5.04 11.01
N GLY A 159 10.42 6.05 10.17
CA GLY A 159 11.62 6.21 9.34
C GLY A 159 11.75 5.23 8.19
N HIS A 160 10.74 4.39 7.94
CA HIS A 160 10.80 3.30 6.97
C HIS A 160 9.83 3.52 5.80
N GLY A 161 8.56 3.84 6.09
CA GLY A 161 7.55 3.99 5.05
C GLY A 161 6.16 3.71 5.57
N SER A 162 5.36 2.94 4.82
CA SER A 162 3.98 2.62 5.23
C SER A 162 3.55 1.21 4.82
N MET A 163 2.51 0.72 5.48
CA MET A 163 1.72 -0.40 5.03
C MET A 163 0.28 0.06 4.78
N VAL A 164 -0.27 -0.27 3.62
CA VAL A 164 -1.61 0.07 3.16
C VAL A 164 -2.35 -1.21 2.80
N VAL A 165 -3.61 -1.34 3.20
CA VAL A 165 -4.42 -2.55 3.00
C VAL A 165 -5.78 -2.21 2.39
N GLY A 166 -6.42 -3.15 1.69
CA GLY A 166 -7.74 -2.88 1.14
C GLY A 166 -8.38 -4.05 0.40
N GLN A 167 -9.55 -3.77 -0.17
CA GLN A 167 -10.46 -4.76 -0.76
C GLN A 167 -10.11 -5.18 -2.20
N SER A 168 -9.16 -4.51 -2.85
CA SER A 168 -8.64 -4.89 -4.17
C SER A 168 -7.27 -4.24 -4.43
N ILE A 169 -6.58 -4.72 -5.47
CA ILE A 169 -5.30 -4.13 -5.92
C ILE A 169 -5.48 -2.66 -6.32
N GLU A 170 -6.54 -2.35 -7.06
CA GLU A 170 -6.85 -0.99 -7.52
C GLU A 170 -7.15 -0.05 -6.35
N TRP A 171 -7.90 -0.54 -5.37
CA TRP A 171 -8.23 0.21 -4.17
C TRP A 171 -6.96 0.52 -3.37
N VAL A 172 -6.10 -0.48 -3.13
CA VAL A 172 -4.83 -0.29 -2.44
C VAL A 172 -3.93 0.66 -3.20
N PHE A 173 -3.80 0.50 -4.51
CA PHE A 173 -3.01 1.41 -5.34
C PHE A 173 -3.50 2.87 -5.23
N ALA A 174 -4.81 3.11 -5.33
CA ALA A 174 -5.39 4.43 -5.18
C ALA A 174 -5.12 5.02 -3.79
N ALA A 175 -5.26 4.20 -2.74
CA ALA A 175 -4.94 4.57 -1.37
C ALA A 175 -3.46 4.96 -1.22
N CYS A 176 -2.53 4.20 -1.79
CA CYS A 176 -1.09 4.50 -1.76
C CYS A 176 -0.79 5.89 -2.35
N VAL A 177 -1.37 6.21 -3.51
CA VAL A 177 -1.23 7.52 -4.18
C VAL A 177 -1.80 8.64 -3.31
N ASP A 178 -3.01 8.43 -2.77
CA ASP A 178 -3.68 9.43 -1.94
C ASP A 178 -2.96 9.68 -0.61
N LEU A 179 -2.35 8.65 -0.04
CA LEU A 179 -1.60 8.73 1.21
C LEU A 179 -0.38 9.65 1.06
N GLU A 180 0.42 9.43 0.02
CA GLU A 180 1.62 10.23 -0.24
C GLU A 180 1.25 11.67 -0.62
N GLU A 181 0.21 11.86 -1.44
CA GLU A 181 -0.27 13.19 -1.80
C GLU A 181 -0.80 13.95 -0.57
N ALA A 182 -1.53 13.28 0.32
CA ALA A 182 -2.00 13.87 1.57
C ALA A 182 -0.84 14.27 2.49
N ALA A 183 0.17 13.41 2.62
CA ALA A 183 1.37 13.67 3.41
C ALA A 183 2.16 14.88 2.86
N SER A 184 2.36 14.93 1.53
CA SER A 184 3.03 16.04 0.86
C SER A 184 2.31 17.37 1.09
N ARG A 185 0.98 17.38 0.95
CA ARG A 185 0.15 18.58 1.19
C ARG A 185 0.17 19.00 2.66
N TYR A 186 0.05 18.05 3.58
CA TYR A 186 0.08 18.32 5.02
C TYR A 186 1.40 18.97 5.43
N TYR A 187 2.52 18.39 5.00
CA TYR A 187 3.85 18.96 5.24
C TYR A 187 3.97 20.38 4.69
N LYS A 188 3.68 20.58 3.39
CA LYS A 188 3.78 21.90 2.74
C LYS A 188 2.89 22.95 3.41
N ALA A 189 1.65 22.58 3.77
CA ALA A 189 0.74 23.46 4.50
C ALA A 189 1.28 23.82 5.90
N SER A 190 1.89 22.86 6.59
CA SER A 190 2.45 23.08 7.93
C SER A 190 3.61 24.10 7.96
N LEU A 191 4.32 24.29 6.84
CA LEU A 191 5.35 25.31 6.68
C LEU A 191 4.77 26.73 6.64
N LEU A 192 3.50 26.86 6.26
CA LEU A 192 2.81 28.16 6.14
C LEU A 192 2.05 28.53 7.42
N GLY A 193 1.77 27.55 8.28
CA GLY A 193 1.06 27.75 9.54
C GLY A 193 0.32 26.49 10.01
N PRO A 194 -0.55 26.62 11.04
CA PRO A 194 -1.33 25.48 11.53
C PRO A 194 -2.22 24.87 10.45
N VAL A 195 -2.12 23.56 10.27
CA VAL A 195 -2.92 22.81 9.29
C VAL A 195 -4.37 22.71 9.78
N ARG A 196 -5.32 23.05 8.90
CA ARG A 196 -6.76 22.90 9.16
C ARG A 196 -7.19 21.46 8.85
N VAL A 197 -7.30 20.65 9.88
CA VAL A 197 -7.82 19.28 9.78
C VAL A 197 -9.34 19.32 9.66
N TYR A 198 -9.91 18.46 8.81
CA TYR A 198 -11.34 18.30 8.68
C TYR A 198 -11.93 17.78 10.00
N ASN A 199 -13.12 18.26 10.33
CA ASN A 199 -13.92 17.62 11.38
C ASN A 199 -14.53 16.30 10.87
N GLU A 200 -15.24 15.59 11.76
CA GLU A 200 -15.85 14.29 11.45
C GLU A 200 -16.82 14.37 10.25
N ASP A 201 -17.75 15.35 10.24
CA ASP A 201 -18.73 15.51 9.16
C ASP A 201 -18.04 15.77 7.80
N GLU A 202 -17.09 16.70 7.79
CA GLU A 202 -16.31 17.04 6.60
C GLU A 202 -15.56 15.82 6.07
N THR A 203 -14.93 15.07 6.97
CA THR A 203 -14.20 13.85 6.62
C THR A 203 -15.14 12.82 6.01
N GLN A 204 -16.25 12.49 6.66
CA GLN A 204 -17.20 11.48 6.17
C GLN A 204 -17.77 11.86 4.80
N ARG A 205 -18.14 13.13 4.62
CA ARG A 205 -18.73 13.63 3.37
C ARG A 205 -17.74 13.58 2.20
N VAL A 206 -16.48 13.93 2.43
CA VAL A 206 -15.42 13.85 1.41
C VAL A 206 -15.01 12.40 1.15
N MET A 207 -14.84 11.59 2.20
CA MET A 207 -14.48 10.17 2.12
C MET A 207 -15.48 9.38 1.30
N LYS A 208 -16.79 9.60 1.47
CA LYS A 208 -17.85 8.96 0.68
C LYS A 208 -17.71 9.21 -0.82
N GLY A 209 -17.21 10.38 -1.21
CA GLY A 209 -16.92 10.71 -2.60
C GLY A 209 -15.63 10.04 -3.08
N ARG A 210 -14.57 10.12 -2.26
CA ARG A 210 -13.22 9.67 -2.61
C ARG A 210 -13.11 8.15 -2.74
N ARG A 211 -13.80 7.39 -1.88
CA ARG A 211 -13.80 5.92 -1.87
C ARG A 211 -14.76 5.27 -2.88
N LYS A 212 -15.43 6.04 -3.75
CA LYS A 212 -16.28 5.45 -4.81
C LYS A 212 -15.43 4.64 -5.78
N ASP A 213 -15.93 3.48 -6.19
CA ASP A 213 -15.25 2.61 -7.16
C ASP A 213 -14.88 3.35 -8.46
N SER A 214 -15.75 4.25 -8.94
CA SER A 214 -15.47 5.06 -10.13
C SER A 214 -14.32 6.05 -9.94
N VAL A 215 -14.06 6.52 -8.71
CA VAL A 215 -12.93 7.40 -8.41
C VAL A 215 -11.65 6.58 -8.26
N VAL A 216 -11.72 5.44 -7.56
CA VAL A 216 -10.61 4.47 -7.46
C VAL A 216 -10.17 4.03 -8.86
N GLN A 217 -11.11 3.62 -9.70
CA GLN A 217 -10.83 3.20 -11.08
C GLN A 217 -10.22 4.33 -11.90
N LYS A 218 -10.70 5.57 -11.74
CA LYS A 218 -10.11 6.73 -12.42
C LYS A 218 -8.65 6.97 -12.03
N ILE A 219 -8.30 6.81 -10.75
CA ILE A 219 -6.91 6.93 -10.27
C ILE A 219 -6.04 5.81 -10.87
N TRP A 220 -6.57 4.58 -10.88
CA TRP A 220 -5.91 3.44 -11.49
C TRP A 220 -5.65 3.66 -12.98
N ASP A 221 -6.69 3.96 -13.77
CA ASP A 221 -6.61 4.14 -15.23
C ASP A 221 -5.63 5.27 -15.60
N HIS A 222 -5.67 6.37 -14.86
CA HIS A 222 -4.74 7.49 -15.05
C HIS A 222 -3.28 7.04 -14.87
N ASN A 223 -2.99 6.30 -13.80
CA ASN A 223 -1.63 5.85 -13.52
C ASN A 223 -1.18 4.71 -14.44
N ALA A 224 -2.11 3.85 -14.88
CA ALA A 224 -1.83 2.83 -15.89
C ALA A 224 -1.44 3.49 -17.22
N ALA A 225 -2.20 4.51 -17.66
CA ALA A 225 -1.88 5.30 -18.85
C ALA A 225 -0.55 6.05 -18.71
N LYS A 226 -0.30 6.72 -17.58
CA LYS A 226 0.97 7.39 -17.27
C LYS A 226 2.16 6.41 -17.37
N THR A 227 2.01 5.22 -16.82
CA THR A 227 3.07 4.20 -16.78
C THR A 227 3.31 3.57 -18.14
N LYS A 228 2.25 3.40 -18.94
CA LYS A 228 2.36 3.00 -20.35
C LYS A 228 3.11 4.04 -21.18
N LEU A 229 2.80 5.32 -21.02
CA LEU A 229 3.49 6.41 -21.73
C LEU A 229 4.97 6.52 -21.34
N ALA A 230 5.33 6.09 -20.13
CA ALA A 230 6.71 6.01 -19.66
C ALA A 230 7.47 4.77 -20.19
N GLY A 231 6.84 3.88 -20.97
CA GLY A 231 7.47 2.66 -21.50
C GLY A 231 7.66 1.54 -20.46
N LEU A 232 6.98 1.63 -19.30
CA LEU A 232 7.15 0.69 -18.20
C LEU A 232 6.12 -0.46 -18.22
N MET A 233 5.25 -0.53 -19.24
CA MET A 233 4.19 -1.54 -19.34
C MET A 233 4.47 -2.66 -20.36
N ASP A 234 5.66 -2.68 -20.94
CA ASP A 234 6.00 -3.69 -21.96
C ASP A 234 6.13 -5.08 -21.33
N GLY A 235 5.56 -6.10 -22.00
CA GLY A 235 5.66 -7.50 -21.60
C GLY A 235 4.83 -7.90 -20.38
N ILE A 236 3.79 -7.13 -20.02
CA ILE A 236 2.86 -7.42 -18.92
C ILE A 236 1.65 -8.26 -19.36
#